data_AF-A0A7V3PB66-F1
#
_entry.id   AF-A0A7V3PB66-F1
#
_cell.length_a   1.000
_cell.length_b   1.000
_cell.length_c   1.000
_cell.angle_alpha   90.00
_cell.angle_beta   90.00
_cell.angle_gamma   90.00
#
_symmetry.space_group_name_H-M   'P 1'
#
loop_
_entity.id
_entity.type
_entity.pdbx_description
1 polymer ?
#
loop_
_entity_poly.entity_id
_entity_poly.type
_entity_poly.pdbx_seq_one_letter_code
_entity_poly.pdbx_strand_id
1 'polypeptide(L)'
;MFIKKIGISKTHSIFFASKQVVCKKTKEAYLLFIMTIYSFSKKMPQRTKIKSDIQERGVTLYLTIVLLSTFIVTATFLTGIIISQIKITYTTADSQKAFFAADSGVEQLLFNIRHEGKFDDINGTLNNGATYSAQVTITGPNSATIRSVGTFQKTQRAIQANY
;
A
#
# COMPACT_ATOMS: atom_id res chain seq x y z
N MET A 1 -32.30 6.38 -14.31
CA MET A 1 -31.97 5.73 -13.02
C MET A 1 -31.96 4.22 -13.23
N PHE A 2 -30.79 3.63 -13.48
CA PHE A 2 -30.52 2.18 -13.39
C PHE A 2 -29.00 2.01 -13.27
N ILE A 3 -28.51 1.71 -12.08
CA ILE A 3 -27.08 1.45 -11.83
C ILE A 3 -26.87 -0.05 -12.04
N LYS A 4 -26.37 -0.43 -13.22
CA LYS A 4 -25.96 -1.81 -13.51
C LYS A 4 -24.51 -2.00 -13.06
N LYS A 5 -24.35 -2.84 -12.03
CA LYS A 5 -23.09 -3.32 -11.45
C LYS A 5 -22.25 -4.01 -12.54
N ILE A 6 -21.16 -3.38 -12.97
CA ILE A 6 -20.18 -3.96 -13.91
C ILE A 6 -19.14 -4.75 -13.09
N GLY A 7 -18.94 -6.00 -13.50
CA GLY A 7 -18.05 -6.97 -12.86
C GLY A 7 -16.60 -6.52 -12.90
N ILE A 8 -16.05 -6.32 -11.71
CA ILE A 8 -14.63 -6.04 -11.50
C ILE A 8 -13.89 -7.39 -11.54
N SER A 9 -12.93 -7.47 -12.46
CA SER A 9 -12.00 -8.58 -12.64
C SER A 9 -11.43 -9.09 -11.31
N LYS A 10 -11.43 -10.42 -11.15
CA LYS A 10 -11.12 -11.22 -9.94
C LYS A 10 -9.73 -10.95 -9.32
N THR A 11 -8.85 -10.19 -9.97
CA THR A 11 -7.48 -9.92 -9.50
C THR A 11 -7.37 -8.80 -8.45
N HIS A 12 -8.38 -7.92 -8.31
CA HIS A 12 -8.37 -6.88 -7.27
C HIS A 12 -8.75 -7.39 -5.87
N SER A 13 -9.45 -8.52 -5.75
CA SER A 13 -9.84 -9.08 -4.45
C SER A 13 -8.65 -9.65 -3.66
N ILE A 14 -7.63 -10.17 -4.34
CA ILE A 14 -6.47 -10.80 -3.70
C ILE A 14 -5.54 -9.74 -3.10
N PHE A 15 -5.40 -8.58 -3.76
CA PHE A 15 -4.54 -7.50 -3.29
C PHE A 15 -5.14 -6.75 -2.09
N PHE A 16 -6.45 -6.52 -2.09
CA PHE A 16 -7.18 -5.97 -0.93
C PHE A 16 -7.24 -6.96 0.23
N ALA A 17 -7.43 -8.26 -0.04
CA ALA A 17 -7.33 -9.30 0.98
C ALA A 17 -5.93 -9.34 1.62
N SER A 18 -4.85 -9.16 0.84
CA SER A 18 -3.49 -9.14 1.43
C SER A 18 -3.25 -7.95 2.36
N LYS A 19 -3.75 -6.75 2.03
CA LYS A 19 -3.66 -5.57 2.91
C LYS A 19 -4.49 -5.74 4.18
N GLN A 20 -5.69 -6.32 4.07
CA GLN A 20 -6.55 -6.61 5.22
C GLN A 20 -5.93 -7.68 6.14
N VAL A 21 -5.30 -8.72 5.57
CA VAL A 21 -4.62 -9.78 6.33
C VAL A 21 -3.37 -9.24 7.02
N VAL A 22 -2.57 -8.40 6.37
CA VAL A 22 -1.40 -7.74 6.99
C VAL A 22 -1.83 -6.80 8.12
N CYS A 23 -2.90 -6.02 7.92
CA CYS A 23 -3.43 -5.10 8.93
C CYS A 23 -4.09 -5.82 10.12
N LYS A 24 -4.73 -6.99 9.90
CA LYS A 24 -5.33 -7.78 10.97
C LYS A 24 -4.26 -8.49 11.81
N LYS A 25 -3.22 -9.05 11.18
CA LYS A 25 -2.07 -9.66 11.88
C LYS A 25 -1.26 -8.64 12.71
N THR A 26 -1.14 -7.40 12.25
CA THR A 26 -0.44 -6.34 13.01
C THR A 26 -1.21 -5.87 14.23
N LYS A 27 -2.55 -5.80 14.16
CA LYS A 27 -3.40 -5.47 15.33
C LYS A 27 -3.35 -6.55 16.42
N GLU A 28 -3.41 -7.81 16.02
CA GLU A 28 -3.30 -8.96 16.94
C GLU A 28 -1.92 -8.98 17.65
N ALA A 29 -0.84 -8.72 16.91
CA ALA A 29 0.50 -8.65 17.49
C ALA A 29 0.65 -7.48 18.48
N TYR A 30 0.03 -6.33 18.20
CA TYR A 30 0.06 -5.17 19.10
C TYR A 30 -0.73 -5.42 20.39
N LEU A 31 -1.90 -6.07 20.28
CA LEU A 31 -2.71 -6.46 21.44
C LEU A 31 -1.99 -7.49 22.32
N LEU A 32 -1.34 -8.48 21.72
CA LEU A 32 -0.51 -9.44 22.45
C LEU A 32 0.68 -8.74 23.12
N PHE A 33 1.31 -7.76 22.46
CA PHE A 33 2.42 -7.00 23.04
C PHE A 33 1.96 -6.14 24.24
N ILE A 34 0.83 -5.42 24.12
CA ILE A 34 0.24 -4.65 25.23
C ILE A 34 -0.16 -5.56 26.39
N MET A 35 -0.79 -6.72 26.12
CA MET A 35 -1.15 -7.69 27.15
C MET A 35 0.09 -8.29 27.83
N THR A 36 1.17 -8.50 27.09
CA THR A 36 2.44 -9.00 27.65
C THR A 36 3.07 -7.95 28.58
N ILE A 37 3.09 -6.67 28.18
CA ILE A 37 3.55 -5.57 29.04
C ILE A 37 2.66 -5.44 30.30
N TYR A 38 1.33 -5.52 30.14
CA TYR A 38 0.39 -5.46 31.27
C TYR A 38 0.57 -6.63 32.25
N SER A 39 0.76 -7.84 31.73
CA SER A 39 0.98 -9.04 32.55
C SER A 39 2.32 -9.00 33.30
N PHE A 40 3.34 -8.38 32.73
CA PHE A 40 4.62 -8.14 33.38
C PHE A 40 4.53 -7.09 34.50
N SER A 41 3.81 -5.99 34.26
CA SER A 41 3.60 -4.91 35.25
C SER A 41 2.90 -5.42 36.53
N LYS A 42 1.97 -6.37 36.40
CA LYS A 42 1.19 -6.91 37.53
C LYS A 42 2.01 -7.81 38.48
N LYS A 43 3.22 -8.23 38.09
CA LYS A 43 4.03 -9.21 38.84
C LYS A 43 5.17 -8.60 39.66
N MET A 44 5.07 -7.33 40.06
CA MET A 44 6.06 -6.71 40.96
C MET A 44 5.67 -6.86 42.44
N PRO A 45 6.37 -7.70 43.22
CA PRO A 45 6.26 -7.68 44.68
C PRO A 45 6.90 -6.39 45.24
N GLN A 46 6.11 -5.64 46.00
CA GLN A 46 6.54 -4.46 46.73
C GLN A 46 7.24 -4.84 48.04
N ARG A 47 8.43 -4.26 48.23
CA ARG A 47 9.23 -4.13 49.47
C ARG A 47 9.78 -5.40 50.13
N THR A 48 11.10 -5.49 50.12
CA THR A 48 11.87 -5.92 51.30
C THR A 48 12.99 -4.92 51.57
N LYS A 49 13.19 -4.55 52.84
CA LYS A 49 14.23 -3.62 53.29
C LYS A 49 15.62 -4.17 52.91
N ILE A 50 16.33 -3.47 52.04
CA ILE A 50 17.69 -3.83 51.61
C ILE A 50 18.67 -3.33 52.68
N LYS A 51 19.43 -4.25 53.29
CA LYS A 51 20.68 -3.92 53.98
C LYS A 51 21.79 -3.97 52.93
N SER A 52 22.31 -2.80 52.56
CA SER A 52 23.46 -2.56 51.68
C SER A 52 24.70 -3.27 52.24
N ASP A 53 25.29 -4.23 51.54
CA ASP A 53 26.61 -3.98 50.92
C ASP A 53 26.94 -4.90 49.72
N ILE A 54 26.16 -5.96 49.46
CA ILE A 54 26.47 -6.98 48.41
C ILE A 54 25.33 -7.10 47.37
N GLN A 55 24.12 -6.65 47.71
CA GLN A 55 22.90 -6.88 46.92
C GLN A 55 22.72 -5.90 45.74
N GLU A 56 23.43 -4.77 45.73
CA GLU A 56 23.29 -3.74 44.69
C GLU A 56 23.89 -4.16 43.33
N ARG A 57 24.94 -5.00 43.35
CA ARG A 57 25.65 -5.42 42.12
C ARG A 57 24.78 -6.24 41.16
N GLY A 58 23.86 -7.04 41.69
CA GLY A 58 22.93 -7.84 40.87
C GLY A 58 21.81 -7.02 40.24
N VAL A 59 21.37 -5.95 40.92
CA VAL A 59 20.28 -5.08 40.46
C VAL A 59 20.73 -4.23 39.27
N THR A 60 21.96 -3.70 39.31
CA THR A 60 22.53 -2.94 38.18
C THR A 60 22.65 -3.79 36.92
N LEU A 61 23.06 -5.06 37.06
CA LEU A 61 23.15 -6.00 35.91
C LEU A 61 21.77 -6.29 35.31
N TYR A 62 20.76 -6.51 36.14
CA TYR A 62 19.41 -6.75 35.65
C TYR A 62 18.85 -5.53 34.91
N LEU A 63 19.08 -4.33 35.44
CA LEU A 63 18.63 -3.08 34.83
C LEU A 63 19.25 -2.86 33.44
N THR A 64 20.56 -3.11 33.29
CA THR A 64 21.23 -2.93 32.00
C THR A 64 20.74 -3.92 30.95
N ILE A 65 20.46 -5.17 31.33
CA ILE A 65 19.89 -6.18 30.42
C ILE A 65 18.49 -5.77 29.94
N VAL A 66 17.63 -5.29 30.85
CA VAL A 66 16.30 -4.82 30.49
C VAL A 66 16.39 -3.62 29.54
N LEU A 67 17.24 -2.63 29.84
CA LEU A 67 17.45 -1.48 28.97
C LEU A 67 17.95 -1.91 27.58
N LEU A 68 18.98 -2.75 27.51
CA LEU A 68 19.53 -3.24 26.24
C LEU A 68 18.47 -3.99 25.42
N SER A 69 17.64 -4.81 26.07
CA SER A 69 16.55 -5.51 25.39
C SER A 69 15.53 -4.54 24.78
N THR A 70 15.18 -3.47 25.49
CA THR A 70 14.25 -2.45 24.98
C THR A 70 14.84 -1.69 23.79
N PHE A 71 16.14 -1.39 23.80
CA PHE A 71 16.81 -0.74 22.67
C PHE A 71 16.82 -1.61 21.41
N ILE A 72 17.04 -2.92 21.55
CA ILE A 72 17.05 -3.84 20.40
C ILE A 72 15.65 -3.95 19.79
N VAL A 73 14.61 -4.02 20.63
CA VAL A 73 13.21 -4.09 20.18
C VAL A 73 12.81 -2.81 19.44
N THR A 74 13.13 -1.64 19.98
CA THR A 74 12.78 -0.36 19.34
C THR A 74 13.53 -0.16 18.02
N ALA A 75 14.83 -0.50 17.97
CA ALA A 75 15.61 -0.43 16.74
C ALA A 75 15.01 -1.32 15.63
N THR A 76 14.68 -2.57 15.97
CA THR A 76 14.11 -3.53 15.01
C THR A 76 12.73 -3.06 14.50
N PHE A 77 11.92 -2.51 15.40
CA PHE A 77 10.60 -1.98 15.06
C PHE A 77 10.71 -0.82 14.05
N LEU A 78 11.64 0.11 14.26
CA LEU A 78 11.88 1.24 13.35
C LEU A 78 12.32 0.78 11.96
N THR A 79 13.23 -0.20 11.89
CA THR A 79 13.67 -0.76 10.60
C THR A 79 12.50 -1.35 9.79
N GLY A 80 11.57 -2.05 10.46
CA GLY A 80 10.38 -2.61 9.82
C GLY A 80 9.48 -1.53 9.19
N ILE A 81 9.31 -0.40 9.88
CA ILE A 81 8.53 0.74 9.37
C ILE A 81 9.19 1.34 8.13
N ILE A 82 10.50 1.58 8.17
CA ILE A 82 11.25 2.19 7.06
C ILE A 82 11.13 1.35 5.78
N ILE A 83 11.33 0.03 5.89
CA ILE A 83 11.21 -0.88 4.73
C ILE A 83 9.80 -0.82 4.13
N SER A 84 8.77 -0.77 4.97
CA SER A 84 7.39 -0.64 4.51
C SER A 84 7.14 0.67 3.78
N GLN A 85 7.69 1.78 4.28
CA GLN A 85 7.55 3.10 3.65
C GLN A 85 8.22 3.14 2.27
N ILE A 86 9.44 2.60 2.15
CA ILE A 86 10.18 2.55 0.87
C ILE A 86 9.33 1.84 -0.19
N LYS A 87 8.75 0.68 0.13
CA LYS A 87 7.91 -0.08 -0.81
C LYS A 87 6.71 0.74 -1.30
N ILE A 88 6.04 1.45 -0.38
CA ILE A 88 4.89 2.30 -0.72
C ILE A 88 5.32 3.42 -1.67
N THR A 89 6.42 4.12 -1.36
CA THR A 89 6.93 5.22 -2.16
C THR A 89 7.27 4.79 -3.59
N TYR A 90 7.97 3.66 -3.77
CA TYR A 90 8.27 3.13 -5.11
C TYR A 90 6.99 2.85 -5.92
N THR A 91 6.02 2.14 -5.33
CA THR A 91 4.75 1.89 -6.03
C THR A 91 3.97 3.17 -6.33
N THR A 92 4.09 4.22 -5.52
CA THR A 92 3.44 5.51 -5.77
C THR A 92 4.08 6.25 -6.93
N ALA A 93 5.41 6.31 -7.00
CA ALA A 93 6.12 6.93 -8.12
C ALA A 93 5.81 6.22 -9.45
N ASP A 94 5.81 4.88 -9.45
CA ASP A 94 5.43 4.10 -10.64
C ASP A 94 3.95 4.28 -10.99
N SER A 95 3.08 4.44 -9.98
CA SER A 95 1.65 4.69 -10.19
C SER A 95 1.39 6.00 -10.91
N GLN A 96 2.15 7.06 -10.62
CA GLN A 96 2.01 8.35 -11.28
C GLN A 96 2.36 8.24 -12.77
N LYS A 97 3.45 7.53 -13.10
CA LYS A 97 3.85 7.30 -14.49
C LYS A 97 2.83 6.45 -15.25
N ALA A 98 2.32 5.39 -14.64
CA ALA A 98 1.25 4.58 -15.21
C ALA A 98 -0.05 5.39 -15.41
N PHE A 99 -0.39 6.27 -14.47
CA PHE A 99 -1.55 7.16 -14.59
C PHE A 99 -1.38 8.15 -15.74
N PHE A 100 -0.22 8.78 -15.84
CA PHE A 100 0.08 9.72 -16.92
C PHE A 100 0.04 9.05 -18.31
N ALA A 101 0.51 7.81 -18.42
CA ALA A 101 0.38 7.02 -19.64
C ALA A 101 -1.09 6.75 -19.98
N ALA A 102 -1.91 6.38 -18.99
CA ALA A 102 -3.34 6.16 -19.19
C ALA A 102 -4.03 7.45 -19.70
N ASP A 103 -3.72 8.58 -19.09
CA ASP A 103 -4.28 9.89 -19.45
C ASP A 103 -3.92 10.29 -20.89
N SER A 104 -2.64 10.14 -21.25
CA SER A 104 -2.15 10.36 -22.62
C SER A 104 -2.90 9.50 -23.66
N GLY A 105 -3.21 8.25 -23.31
CA GLY A 105 -4.01 7.37 -24.17
C GLY A 105 -5.46 7.84 -24.35
N VAL A 106 -6.09 8.42 -23.32
CA VAL A 106 -7.43 9.01 -23.45
C VAL A 106 -7.37 10.23 -24.36
N GLU A 107 -6.43 11.14 -24.12
CA GLU A 107 -6.27 12.38 -24.89
C GLU A 107 -6.00 12.10 -26.38
N GLN A 108 -5.13 11.14 -26.69
CA GLN A 108 -4.85 10.80 -28.08
C GLN A 108 -6.07 10.16 -28.77
N LEU A 109 -6.82 9.30 -28.06
CA LEU A 109 -8.01 8.70 -28.65
C LEU A 109 -9.09 9.76 -28.90
N LEU A 110 -9.31 10.67 -27.94
CA LEU A 110 -10.22 11.80 -28.11
C LEU A 110 -9.77 12.73 -29.25
N PHE A 111 -8.47 12.95 -29.41
CA PHE A 111 -7.91 13.71 -30.51
C PHE A 111 -8.25 13.07 -31.87
N ASN A 112 -8.07 11.75 -32.00
CA ASN A 112 -8.38 11.00 -33.21
C ASN A 112 -9.88 11.00 -33.52
N ILE A 113 -10.73 10.85 -32.50
CA ILE A 113 -12.19 10.95 -32.66
C ILE A 113 -12.58 12.35 -33.17
N ARG A 114 -11.98 13.42 -32.62
CA ARG A 114 -12.31 14.80 -32.99
C ARG A 114 -11.82 15.19 -34.38
N HIS A 115 -10.60 14.79 -34.77
CA HIS A 115 -9.99 15.23 -36.03
C HIS A 115 -10.26 14.27 -37.19
N GLU A 116 -10.20 12.96 -36.94
CA GLU A 116 -10.31 11.94 -37.98
C GLU A 116 -11.66 11.22 -37.97
N GLY A 117 -12.47 11.40 -36.91
CA GLY A 117 -13.74 10.68 -36.74
C GLY A 117 -13.56 9.17 -36.51
N LYS A 118 -12.35 8.73 -36.15
CA LYS A 118 -12.03 7.30 -35.97
C LYS A 118 -12.26 6.85 -34.54
N PHE A 119 -12.99 5.75 -34.41
CA PHE A 119 -13.30 5.05 -33.15
C PHE A 119 -12.49 3.76 -33.06
N ASP A 120 -11.18 3.88 -33.25
CA ASP A 120 -10.27 2.74 -33.22
C ASP A 120 -9.49 2.70 -31.91
N ASP A 121 -9.28 1.50 -31.39
CA ASP A 121 -8.41 1.28 -30.23
C ASP A 121 -6.98 1.70 -30.55
N ILE A 122 -6.33 2.37 -29.61
CA ILE A 122 -4.95 2.83 -29.77
C ILE A 122 -4.06 2.26 -28.67
N ASN A 123 -2.83 1.94 -29.06
CA ASN A 123 -1.78 1.56 -28.13
C ASN A 123 -0.54 2.39 -28.44
N GLY A 124 0.24 2.69 -27.42
CA GLY A 124 1.48 3.42 -27.61
C GLY A 124 2.43 3.29 -26.44
N THR A 125 3.64 3.77 -26.67
CA THR A 125 4.73 3.79 -25.69
C THR A 125 5.28 5.21 -25.60
N LEU A 126 5.38 5.73 -24.40
CA LEU A 126 5.98 7.02 -24.10
C LEU A 126 7.51 6.89 -24.03
N ASN A 127 8.22 8.00 -24.23
CA ASN A 127 9.69 8.06 -24.20
C ASN A 127 10.33 7.57 -22.89
N ASN A 128 9.56 7.57 -21.80
CA ASN A 128 9.98 7.10 -20.49
C ASN A 128 9.79 5.57 -20.29
N GLY A 129 9.36 4.83 -21.32
CA GLY A 129 9.11 3.39 -21.27
C GLY A 129 7.75 3.00 -20.68
N ALA A 130 6.89 3.95 -20.36
CA ALA A 130 5.50 3.65 -19.99
C ALA A 130 4.67 3.36 -21.23
N THR A 131 3.76 2.39 -21.14
CA THR A 131 2.87 2.03 -22.25
C THR A 131 1.43 2.35 -21.89
N TYR A 132 0.58 2.58 -22.90
CA TYR A 132 -0.86 2.71 -22.72
C TYR A 132 -1.62 1.90 -23.77
N SER A 133 -2.82 1.50 -23.39
CA SER A 133 -3.80 0.84 -24.24
C SER A 133 -5.15 1.50 -23.99
N ALA A 134 -5.64 2.25 -24.97
CA ALA A 134 -6.95 2.92 -24.92
C ALA A 134 -7.92 2.20 -25.85
N GLN A 135 -9.03 1.77 -25.27
CA GLN A 135 -10.08 1.03 -25.94
C GLN A 135 -11.34 1.87 -25.97
N VAL A 136 -12.05 1.85 -27.10
CA VAL A 136 -13.34 2.51 -27.22
C VAL A 136 -14.45 1.47 -27.26
N THR A 137 -15.51 1.71 -26.52
CA THR A 137 -16.70 0.85 -26.50
C THR A 137 -17.90 1.73 -26.76
N ILE A 138 -18.59 1.51 -27.87
CA ILE A 138 -19.83 2.23 -28.19
C ILE A 138 -20.93 1.67 -27.29
N THR A 139 -21.43 2.50 -26.37
CA THR A 139 -22.44 2.11 -25.37
C THR A 139 -23.85 2.45 -25.85
N GLY A 140 -24.00 3.39 -26.81
CA GLY A 140 -25.28 3.77 -27.40
C GLY A 140 -25.15 4.63 -28.67
N PRO A 141 -26.27 5.12 -29.23
CA PRO A 141 -26.30 5.83 -30.52
C PRO A 141 -25.41 7.08 -30.56
N ASN A 142 -25.29 7.77 -29.42
CA ASN A 142 -24.49 8.98 -29.24
C ASN A 142 -23.65 8.90 -27.95
N SER A 143 -23.25 7.70 -27.53
CA SER A 143 -22.43 7.56 -26.32
C SER A 143 -21.36 6.50 -26.50
N ALA A 144 -20.12 6.89 -26.21
CA ALA A 144 -18.95 6.04 -26.25
C ALA A 144 -18.25 6.06 -24.89
N THR A 145 -17.84 4.89 -24.43
CA THR A 145 -17.00 4.76 -23.25
C THR A 145 -15.57 4.52 -23.70
N ILE A 146 -14.67 5.40 -23.28
CA ILE A 146 -13.25 5.29 -23.53
C ILE A 146 -12.60 4.74 -22.26
N ARG A 147 -11.88 3.63 -22.38
CA ARG A 147 -11.13 3.02 -21.29
C ARG A 147 -9.66 2.94 -21.65
N SER A 148 -8.84 3.71 -20.96
CA SER A 148 -7.39 3.69 -21.12
C SER A 148 -6.70 3.03 -19.93
N VAL A 149 -5.77 2.12 -20.20
CA VAL A 149 -4.93 1.44 -19.22
C VAL A 149 -3.47 1.79 -19.48
N GLY A 150 -2.86 2.51 -18.55
CA GLY A 150 -1.45 2.81 -18.55
C GLY A 150 -0.67 1.82 -17.69
N THR A 151 0.48 1.39 -18.20
CA THR A 151 1.36 0.41 -17.55
C THR A 151 2.77 0.97 -17.47
N PHE A 152 3.35 0.91 -16.26
CA PHE A 152 4.76 1.19 -16.04
C PHE A 152 5.33 0.16 -15.07
N GLN A 153 6.35 -0.57 -15.50
CA GLN A 153 6.94 -1.68 -14.74
C GLN A 153 5.87 -2.72 -14.32
N LYS A 154 5.62 -2.88 -13.02
CA LYS A 154 4.61 -3.80 -12.46
C LYS A 154 3.32 -3.10 -12.04
N THR A 155 3.21 -1.80 -12.30
CA THR A 155 2.09 -0.97 -11.87
C THR A 155 1.20 -0.62 -13.05
N GLN A 156 -0.11 -0.83 -12.87
CA GLN A 156 -1.12 -0.50 -13.87
C GLN A 156 -2.13 0.46 -13.26
N ARG A 157 -2.56 1.45 -14.05
CA ARG A 157 -3.63 2.39 -13.70
C ARG A 157 -4.56 2.51 -14.90
N ALA A 158 -5.85 2.68 -14.62
CA ALA A 158 -6.85 2.79 -15.67
C ALA A 158 -7.71 4.04 -15.43
N ILE A 159 -8.04 4.71 -16.52
CA ILE A 159 -8.94 5.87 -16.56
C ILE A 159 -10.08 5.53 -17.53
N GLN A 160 -11.30 5.90 -17.15
CA GLN A 160 -12.47 5.73 -17.99
C GLN A 160 -13.16 7.07 -18.14
N ALA A 161 -13.43 7.44 -19.39
CA ALA A 161 -14.22 8.61 -19.74
C ALA A 161 -15.49 8.16 -20.46
N ASN A 162 -16.61 8.80 -20.17
CA ASN A 162 -17.83 8.65 -20.96
C ASN A 162 -17.94 9.90 -21.82
N TYR A 163 -18.06 9.67 -23.12
CA TYR A 163 -18.20 10.66 -24.18
C TYR A 163 -19.60 10.57 -24.76
#